data_AF-A0A2M7J4T7-F1
#
_entry.id   AF-A0A2M7J4T7-F1
#
_cell.length_a   1.000
_cell.length_b   1.000
_cell.length_c   1.000
_cell.angle_alpha   90.00
_cell.angle_beta   90.00
_cell.angle_gamma   90.00
#
_symmetry.space_group_name_H-M   'P 1'
#
loop_
_entity.id
_entity.type
_entity.pdbx_description
1 polymer ?
#
loop_
_entity_poly.entity_id
_entity_poly.type
_entity_poly.pdbx_seq_one_letter_code
_entity_poly.pdbx_strand_id
1 'polypeptide(L)'
;MDLLQIIKLISIPKWVKFSSLTVIFCFMGLAIYAVFGGVRLAHDSGILQAGMGLLGVLLPLSVAIVFLTFYEAGVAPLKKATEKVLTQLIPEVLVCLGRDKENDQELTRVVTTPLLDYICRYLIKLPDKRELQLDVQLNVRKVSVVFYFPERKGRCRIACFSEFERLFEHTLAGARHEGYAANNVVGHTRIEDRCCDNLVLYKTLPRDFLWNSAEKLYFAQDMQVMVESLIQEADALLMPDEKIKD
;
A
#
# COMPACT_ATOMS: atom_id res chain seq x y z
N MET A 1 -9.60 -12.52 -27.06
CA MET A 1 -10.07 -11.73 -25.91
C MET A 1 -10.85 -12.67 -25.02
N ASP A 2 -10.29 -13.00 -23.85
CA ASP A 2 -10.85 -14.03 -22.97
C ASP A 2 -12.13 -13.53 -22.29
N LEU A 3 -13.15 -14.39 -22.24
CA LEU A 3 -14.44 -14.14 -21.58
C LEU A 3 -14.26 -13.73 -20.10
N LEU A 4 -13.19 -14.22 -19.46
CA LEU A 4 -12.75 -13.82 -18.11
C LEU A 4 -12.33 -12.35 -17.99
N GLN A 5 -11.78 -11.74 -19.05
CA GLN A 5 -11.42 -10.32 -19.07
C GLN A 5 -12.66 -9.43 -19.20
N ILE A 6 -13.68 -9.88 -19.93
CA ILE A 6 -14.96 -9.17 -20.05
C ILE A 6 -15.72 -9.20 -18.71
N ILE A 7 -15.73 -10.35 -18.02
CA ILE A 7 -16.32 -10.49 -16.68
C ILE A 7 -15.58 -9.62 -15.65
N LYS A 8 -14.25 -9.47 -15.75
CA LYS A 8 -13.48 -8.56 -14.89
C LYS A 8 -13.79 -7.08 -15.09
N LEU A 9 -14.33 -6.69 -16.24
CA LEU A 9 -14.68 -5.30 -16.55
C LEU A 9 -16.08 -4.92 -16.03
N ILE A 10 -16.97 -5.89 -15.85
CA ILE A 10 -18.32 -5.68 -15.33
C ILE A 10 -18.26 -5.67 -13.80
N SER A 11 -18.06 -4.49 -13.23
CA SER A 11 -18.21 -4.27 -11.80
C SER A 11 -19.68 -4.47 -11.40
N ILE A 12 -20.01 -5.63 -10.82
CA ILE A 12 -21.35 -5.91 -10.28
C ILE A 12 -21.63 -4.90 -9.15
N PRO A 13 -22.72 -4.11 -9.23
CA PRO A 13 -23.06 -3.15 -8.18
C PRO A 13 -23.25 -3.83 -6.83
N LYS A 14 -22.81 -3.17 -5.75
CA LYS A 14 -22.93 -3.70 -4.38
C LYS A 14 -24.39 -4.04 -4.01
N TRP A 15 -25.35 -3.26 -4.49
CA TRP A 15 -26.78 -3.53 -4.26
C TRP A 15 -27.26 -4.85 -4.89
N VAL A 16 -26.77 -5.19 -6.08
CA VAL A 16 -27.11 -6.47 -6.75
C VAL A 16 -26.51 -7.64 -5.99
N LYS A 17 -25.25 -7.50 -5.55
CA LYS A 17 -24.57 -8.47 -4.69
C LYS A 17 -25.36 -8.74 -3.40
N PHE A 18 -25.74 -7.70 -2.66
CA PHE A 18 -26.53 -7.83 -1.43
C PHE A 18 -27.92 -8.43 -1.70
N SER A 19 -28.62 -7.97 -2.73
CA SER A 19 -29.94 -8.51 -3.10
C SER A 19 -29.87 -10.01 -3.41
N SER A 20 -28.88 -10.44 -4.21
CA SER A 20 -28.69 -11.86 -4.53
C SER A 20 -28.39 -12.71 -3.30
N LEU A 21 -27.57 -12.21 -2.38
CA LEU A 21 -27.23 -12.89 -1.13
C LEU A 21 -28.49 -13.08 -0.26
N THR A 22 -29.30 -12.03 -0.09
CA THR A 22 -30.56 -12.07 0.67
C THR A 22 -31.52 -13.10 0.10
N VAL A 23 -31.70 -13.12 -1.23
CA VAL A 23 -32.58 -14.09 -1.90
C VAL A 23 -32.13 -15.52 -1.64
N ILE A 24 -30.84 -15.81 -1.76
CA ILE A 24 -30.29 -17.14 -1.48
C ILE A 24 -30.49 -17.54 -0.02
N PHE A 25 -30.24 -16.63 0.93
CA PHE A 25 -30.46 -16.91 2.34
C PHE A 25 -31.92 -17.20 2.65
N CYS A 26 -32.86 -16.48 2.03
CA CYS A 26 -34.29 -16.76 2.16
C CYS A 26 -34.63 -18.16 1.62
N PHE A 27 -34.17 -18.49 0.41
CA PHE A 27 -34.43 -19.81 -0.18
C PHE A 27 -33.76 -20.95 0.60
N MET A 28 -32.56 -20.73 1.12
CA MET A 28 -31.87 -21.71 1.95
C MET A 28 -32.59 -21.90 3.29
N GLY A 29 -33.09 -20.82 3.89
CA GLY A 29 -33.94 -20.88 5.07
C GLY A 29 -35.25 -21.66 4.82
N LEU A 30 -35.90 -21.43 3.68
CA LEU A 30 -37.09 -22.19 3.26
C LEU A 30 -36.76 -23.67 3.05
N ALA A 31 -35.63 -23.99 2.43
CA ALA A 31 -35.19 -25.37 2.21
C ALA A 31 -34.94 -26.10 3.53
N ILE A 32 -34.23 -25.44 4.45
CA ILE A 32 -33.97 -25.95 5.80
C ILE A 32 -35.30 -26.16 6.53
N TYR A 33 -36.20 -25.17 6.49
CA TYR A 33 -37.52 -25.28 7.09
C TYR A 33 -38.34 -26.43 6.50
N ALA A 34 -38.31 -26.64 5.18
CA ALA A 34 -38.99 -27.76 4.53
C ALA A 34 -38.43 -29.12 4.97
N VAL A 35 -37.11 -29.24 5.10
CA VAL A 35 -36.47 -30.48 5.60
C VAL A 35 -36.87 -30.74 7.05
N PHE A 36 -36.71 -29.77 7.96
CA PHE A 36 -37.03 -29.96 9.38
C PHE A 36 -38.54 -30.07 9.65
N GLY A 37 -39.35 -29.28 8.94
CA GLY A 37 -40.81 -29.29 9.02
C GLY A 37 -41.44 -30.53 8.40
N GLY A 38 -40.88 -31.03 7.29
CA GLY A 38 -41.27 -32.31 6.70
C GLY A 38 -41.05 -33.48 7.66
N VAL A 39 -39.92 -33.49 8.37
CA VAL A 39 -39.62 -34.49 9.40
C VAL A 39 -40.51 -34.35 10.64
N ARG A 40 -40.70 -33.13 11.17
CA ARG A 40 -41.35 -32.91 12.47
C ARG A 40 -42.87 -32.72 12.42
N LEU A 41 -43.41 -32.05 11.41
CA LEU A 41 -44.82 -31.63 11.38
C LEU A 41 -45.69 -32.48 10.44
N ALA A 42 -45.19 -32.86 9.27
CA ALA A 42 -46.04 -33.42 8.22
C ALA A 42 -45.84 -34.93 7.96
N HIS A 43 -44.68 -35.53 8.34
CA HIS A 43 -44.27 -36.87 7.91
C HIS A 43 -44.40 -37.08 6.38
N ASP A 44 -44.36 -35.98 5.63
CA ASP A 44 -44.56 -35.98 4.19
C ASP A 44 -43.20 -36.10 3.49
N SER A 45 -42.95 -37.30 2.96
CA SER A 45 -41.75 -37.61 2.19
C SER A 45 -41.56 -36.71 0.97
N GLY A 46 -42.63 -36.15 0.39
CA GLY A 46 -42.56 -35.25 -0.77
C GLY A 46 -41.94 -33.90 -0.42
N ILE A 47 -42.33 -33.32 0.72
CA ILE A 47 -41.77 -32.04 1.21
C ILE A 47 -40.29 -32.21 1.56
N LEU A 48 -39.94 -33.34 2.17
CA LEU A 48 -38.56 -33.69 2.51
C LEU A 48 -37.68 -33.82 1.26
N GLN A 49 -38.14 -34.56 0.25
CA GLN A 49 -37.39 -34.74 -0.99
C GLN A 49 -37.23 -33.42 -1.76
N ALA A 50 -38.27 -32.59 -1.79
CA ALA A 50 -38.20 -31.25 -2.38
C ALA A 50 -37.19 -30.36 -1.64
N GLY A 51 -37.19 -30.35 -0.30
CA GLY A 51 -36.23 -29.60 0.51
C GLY A 51 -34.77 -30.05 0.30
N MET A 52 -34.53 -31.35 0.23
CA MET A 52 -33.20 -31.92 -0.07
C MET A 52 -32.72 -31.55 -1.48
N GLY A 53 -33.61 -31.64 -2.48
CA GLY A 53 -33.29 -31.24 -3.85
C GLY A 53 -32.95 -29.76 -3.96
N LEU A 54 -33.71 -28.91 -3.27
CA LEU A 54 -33.50 -27.46 -3.25
C LEU A 54 -32.17 -27.09 -2.56
N LEU A 55 -31.83 -27.75 -1.44
CA LEU A 55 -30.51 -27.60 -0.80
C LEU A 55 -29.36 -28.02 -1.72
N GLY A 56 -29.52 -29.13 -2.45
CA GLY A 56 -28.51 -29.62 -3.38
C GLY A 56 -28.14 -28.62 -4.49
N VAL A 57 -29.10 -27.83 -4.95
CA VAL A 57 -28.87 -26.77 -5.96
C VAL A 57 -28.39 -25.47 -5.33
N LEU A 58 -28.98 -25.07 -4.20
CA LEU A 58 -28.66 -23.79 -3.56
C LEU A 58 -27.28 -23.75 -2.93
N LEU A 59 -26.77 -24.87 -2.41
CA LEU A 59 -25.48 -24.86 -1.71
C LEU A 59 -24.32 -24.52 -2.66
N PRO A 60 -24.12 -25.18 -3.82
CA PRO A 60 -23.09 -24.78 -4.78
C PRO A 60 -23.29 -23.35 -5.32
N LEU A 61 -24.54 -22.97 -5.58
CA LEU A 61 -24.87 -21.62 -6.07
C LEU A 61 -24.54 -20.55 -5.02
N SER A 62 -24.81 -20.82 -3.75
CA SER A 62 -24.50 -19.93 -2.63
C SER A 62 -22.99 -19.71 -2.50
N VAL A 63 -22.19 -20.78 -2.62
CA VAL A 63 -20.73 -20.70 -2.60
C VAL A 63 -20.23 -19.84 -3.75
N ALA A 64 -20.71 -20.08 -4.97
CA ALA A 64 -20.33 -19.29 -6.13
C ALA A 64 -20.67 -17.79 -5.96
N ILE A 65 -21.86 -17.49 -5.46
CA ILE A 65 -22.28 -16.09 -5.24
C ILE A 65 -21.48 -15.44 -4.12
N VAL A 66 -21.20 -16.16 -3.03
CA VAL A 66 -20.32 -15.69 -1.95
C VAL A 66 -18.93 -15.33 -2.49
N PHE A 67 -18.34 -16.18 -3.33
CA PHE A 67 -17.07 -15.86 -3.99
C PHE A 67 -17.16 -14.61 -4.87
N LEU A 68 -18.26 -14.44 -5.62
CA LEU A 68 -18.49 -13.25 -6.44
C LEU A 68 -18.73 -11.98 -5.62
N THR A 69 -19.33 -12.08 -4.42
CA THR A 69 -19.50 -10.94 -3.52
C THR A 69 -18.15 -10.41 -3.06
N PHE A 70 -17.25 -11.30 -2.63
CA PHE A 70 -15.90 -10.97 -2.18
C PHE A 70 -14.96 -10.53 -3.31
N TYR A 71 -15.30 -10.83 -4.56
CA TYR A 71 -14.57 -10.32 -5.71
C TYR A 71 -14.86 -8.83 -5.92
N GLU A 72 -14.08 -7.96 -5.28
CA GLU A 72 -14.06 -6.52 -5.57
C GLU A 72 -13.14 -6.25 -6.77
N ALA A 73 -13.68 -6.37 -7.98
CA ALA A 73 -12.99 -5.95 -9.21
C ALA A 73 -13.17 -4.46 -9.46
N GLY A 74 -12.11 -3.81 -9.96
CA GLY A 74 -12.18 -2.43 -10.46
C GLY A 74 -11.07 -1.52 -9.95
N VAL A 75 -11.09 -0.28 -10.42
CA VAL A 75 -10.06 0.74 -10.09
C VAL A 75 -10.22 1.28 -8.67
N ALA A 76 -11.45 1.36 -8.14
CA ALA A 76 -11.69 1.97 -6.83
C ALA A 76 -11.05 1.19 -5.66
N PRO A 77 -11.15 -0.16 -5.60
CA PRO A 77 -10.43 -0.95 -4.59
C PRO A 77 -8.90 -0.82 -4.71
N LEU A 78 -8.36 -0.77 -5.93
CA LEU A 78 -6.92 -0.54 -6.17
C LEU A 78 -6.48 0.83 -5.67
N LYS A 79 -7.27 1.87 -5.93
CA LYS A 79 -7.03 3.23 -5.42
C LYS A 79 -7.01 3.25 -3.89
N LYS A 80 -8.00 2.64 -3.25
CA LYS A 80 -8.07 2.55 -1.78
C LYS A 80 -6.91 1.75 -1.19
N ALA A 81 -6.48 0.67 -1.84
CA ALA A 81 -5.33 -0.11 -1.41
C ALA A 81 -4.03 0.69 -1.54
N THR A 82 -3.87 1.43 -2.63
CA THR A 82 -2.73 2.34 -2.87
C THR A 82 -2.68 3.43 -1.80
N GLU A 83 -3.81 4.09 -1.54
CA GLU A 83 -3.96 5.10 -0.48
C GLU A 83 -3.56 4.55 0.89
N LYS A 84 -4.01 3.34 1.24
CA LYS A 84 -3.65 2.71 2.51
C LYS A 84 -2.16 2.43 2.64
N VAL A 85 -1.51 1.93 1.58
CA VAL A 85 -0.06 1.70 1.60
C VAL A 85 0.68 3.01 1.86
N LEU A 86 0.32 4.08 1.14
CA LEU A 86 0.99 5.36 1.25
C LEU A 86 0.71 6.09 2.57
N THR A 87 -0.54 6.08 3.05
CA THR A 87 -0.95 6.92 4.20
C THR A 87 -0.96 6.20 5.54
N GLN A 88 -0.89 4.86 5.57
CA GLN A 88 -0.90 4.07 6.80
C GLN A 88 0.37 3.23 6.92
N LEU A 89 0.58 2.30 5.98
CA LEU A 89 1.63 1.30 6.12
C LEU A 89 3.04 1.88 6.09
N ILE A 90 3.36 2.73 5.12
CA ILE A 90 4.69 3.35 5.01
C ILE A 90 5.00 4.22 6.26
N PRO A 91 4.11 5.16 6.68
CA PRO A 91 4.31 5.92 7.91
C PRO A 91 4.51 5.06 9.15
N GLU A 92 3.70 4.01 9.34
CA GLU A 92 3.77 3.13 10.51
C GLU A 92 5.16 2.51 10.67
N VAL A 93 5.80 2.13 9.57
CA VAL A 93 7.14 1.56 9.60
C VAL A 93 8.23 2.64 9.73
N LEU A 94 8.07 3.79 9.08
CA LEU A 94 9.06 4.89 9.15
C LEU A 94 9.11 5.56 10.52
N VAL A 95 8.06 5.51 11.33
CA VAL A 95 8.09 6.01 12.72
C VAL A 95 9.05 5.21 13.60
N CYS A 96 9.36 3.97 13.23
CA CYS A 96 10.30 3.12 13.95
C CYS A 96 11.77 3.40 13.63
N LEU A 97 12.08 4.36 12.76
CA LEU A 97 13.47 4.75 12.43
C LEU A 97 14.20 5.28 13.66
N GLY A 98 15.44 4.83 13.86
CA GLY A 98 16.32 5.32 14.94
C GLY A 98 15.84 4.96 16.35
N ARG A 99 14.90 4.02 16.50
CA ARG A 99 14.40 3.60 17.81
C ARG A 99 15.45 2.77 18.52
N ASP A 100 16.25 3.43 19.37
CA ASP A 100 17.15 2.75 20.28
C ASP A 100 16.33 2.10 21.41
N LYS A 101 16.60 0.83 21.71
CA LYS A 101 15.82 0.07 22.71
C LYS A 101 16.04 0.58 24.14
N GLU A 102 17.09 1.37 24.36
CA GLU A 102 17.48 1.85 25.69
C GLU A 102 16.96 3.26 26.04
N ASN A 103 16.58 4.09 25.08
CA ASN A 103 16.22 5.49 25.32
C ASN A 103 14.91 5.88 24.60
N ASP A 104 13.78 5.61 25.26
CA ASP A 104 12.41 5.81 24.74
C ASP A 104 11.96 7.30 24.69
N GLN A 105 12.90 8.27 24.71
CA GLN A 105 12.59 9.67 24.98
C GLN A 105 12.55 10.62 23.77
N GLU A 106 13.13 10.25 22.61
CA GLU A 106 12.97 11.05 21.38
C GLU A 106 12.59 10.15 20.21
N LEU A 107 11.29 10.17 19.87
CA LEU A 107 10.73 9.37 18.78
C LEU A 107 10.78 10.14 17.46
N THR A 108 11.17 9.45 16.38
CA THR A 108 11.04 9.92 15.01
C THR A 108 9.60 10.30 14.71
N ARG A 109 9.37 11.51 14.21
CA ARG A 109 8.04 11.99 13.81
C ARG A 109 7.93 12.02 12.30
N VAL A 110 6.94 11.34 11.76
CA VAL A 110 6.65 11.33 10.33
C VAL A 110 5.40 12.17 10.08
N VAL A 111 5.56 13.28 9.36
CA VAL A 111 4.45 14.14 8.93
C VAL A 111 4.14 13.82 7.48
N THR A 112 2.90 13.41 7.21
CA THR A 112 2.40 13.14 5.86
C THR A 112 1.55 14.28 5.35
N THR A 113 1.74 14.65 4.10
CA THR A 113 0.82 15.56 3.38
C THR A 113 -0.38 14.79 2.81
N PRO A 114 -1.52 15.47 2.56
CA PRO A 114 -2.64 14.85 1.88
C PRO A 114 -2.23 14.34 0.49
N LEU A 115 -2.77 13.17 0.12
CA LEU A 115 -2.43 12.50 -1.12
C LEU A 115 -2.82 13.35 -2.34
N LEU A 116 -1.85 13.62 -3.23
CA LEU A 116 -2.06 14.29 -4.51
C LEU A 116 -1.65 13.32 -5.63
N ASP A 117 -2.57 12.94 -6.51
CA ASP A 117 -2.29 12.09 -7.68
C ASP A 117 -1.41 10.85 -7.42
N TYR A 118 -1.72 10.11 -6.35
CA TYR A 118 -0.99 8.90 -5.92
C TYR A 118 0.45 9.15 -5.43
N ILE A 119 0.75 10.40 -5.08
CA ILE A 119 1.99 10.83 -4.45
C ILE A 119 1.68 11.20 -3.01
N CYS A 120 2.44 10.63 -2.08
CA CYS A 120 2.46 11.06 -0.69
C CYS A 120 3.84 11.62 -0.36
N ARG A 121 3.87 12.81 0.22
CA ARG A 121 5.10 13.44 0.72
C ARG A 121 5.21 13.22 2.21
N TYR A 122 6.40 12.78 2.62
CA TYR A 122 6.77 12.49 4.00
C TYR A 122 7.87 13.46 4.43
N LEU A 123 7.67 14.10 5.56
CA LEU A 123 8.69 14.82 6.29
C LEU A 123 9.03 14.01 7.55
N ILE A 124 10.23 13.45 7.57
CA ILE A 124 10.73 12.61 8.66
C ILE A 124 11.61 13.51 9.54
N LYS A 125 11.14 13.81 10.74
CA LYS A 125 11.89 14.54 11.77
C LYS A 125 12.59 13.54 12.68
N LEU A 126 13.91 13.55 12.65
CA LEU A 126 14.78 12.70 13.45
C LEU A 126 15.02 13.31 14.84
N PRO A 127 15.34 12.49 15.86
CA PRO A 127 15.67 12.94 17.22
C PRO A 127 16.74 14.04 17.26
N ASP A 128 17.77 13.90 16.43
CA ASP A 128 18.92 14.80 16.37
C ASP A 128 18.62 16.19 15.78
N LYS A 129 17.35 16.60 15.69
CA LYS A 129 16.88 17.84 15.05
C LYS A 129 17.32 17.92 13.59
N ARG A 130 17.29 16.78 12.91
CA ARG A 130 17.52 16.67 11.47
C ARG A 130 16.21 16.25 10.80
N GLU A 131 15.96 16.76 9.61
CA GLU A 131 14.79 16.39 8.82
C GLU A 131 15.20 15.83 7.45
N LEU A 132 14.50 14.78 7.05
CA LEU A 132 14.58 14.17 5.72
C LEU A 132 13.22 14.29 5.06
N GLN A 133 13.20 14.82 3.85
CA GLN A 133 12.00 14.89 3.04
C GLN A 133 12.07 13.91 1.89
N LEU A 134 10.98 13.17 1.68
CA LEU A 134 10.86 12.27 0.54
C LEU A 134 9.43 12.21 0.00
N ASP A 135 9.30 11.97 -1.30
CA ASP A 135 8.02 11.72 -1.96
C ASP A 135 7.96 10.26 -2.43
N VAL A 136 6.87 9.56 -2.12
CA VAL A 136 6.61 8.22 -2.66
C VAL A 136 5.41 8.29 -3.61
N GLN A 137 5.64 7.90 -4.85
CA GLN A 137 4.61 7.71 -5.85
C GLN A 137 4.38 6.22 -6.09
N LEU A 138 3.14 5.75 -5.92
CA LEU A 138 2.78 4.35 -6.15
C LEU A 138 1.78 4.22 -7.30
N ASN A 139 2.26 3.73 -8.45
CA ASN A 139 1.46 3.44 -9.64
C ASN A 139 1.22 1.93 -9.77
N VAL A 140 0.45 1.36 -8.83
CA VAL A 140 -0.01 -0.05 -8.72
C VAL A 140 1.08 -1.12 -8.73
N ARG A 141 1.94 -1.13 -9.75
CA ARG A 141 3.05 -2.06 -10.02
C ARG A 141 4.41 -1.39 -10.08
N LYS A 142 4.49 -0.06 -9.97
CA LYS A 142 5.75 0.67 -9.93
C LYS A 142 5.70 1.65 -8.76
N VAL A 143 6.77 1.69 -8.00
CA VAL A 143 7.00 2.72 -7.00
C VAL A 143 8.15 3.61 -7.44
N SER A 144 8.02 4.90 -7.18
CA SER A 144 9.09 5.89 -7.28
C SER A 144 9.26 6.55 -5.92
N VAL A 145 10.47 6.53 -5.39
CA VAL A 145 10.86 7.20 -4.15
C VAL A 145 11.81 8.32 -4.54
N VAL A 146 11.49 9.54 -4.15
CA VAL A 146 12.29 10.73 -4.41
C VAL A 146 12.78 11.27 -3.09
N PHE A 147 14.09 11.29 -2.87
CA PHE A 147 14.72 11.92 -1.72
C PHE A 147 15.14 13.34 -2.07
N TYR A 148 14.94 14.27 -1.14
CA TYR A 148 15.32 15.67 -1.32
C TYR A 148 16.41 16.05 -0.34
N PHE A 149 17.51 16.61 -0.87
CA PHE A 149 18.63 17.09 -0.10
C PHE A 149 18.81 18.60 -0.31
N PRO A 150 18.82 19.42 0.74
CA PRO A 150 19.04 20.86 0.63
C PRO A 150 20.43 21.18 0.08
N GLU A 151 20.51 22.26 -0.70
CA GLU A 151 21.80 22.82 -1.13
C GLU A 151 22.62 23.26 0.10
N ARG A 152 23.84 22.74 0.23
CA ARG A 152 24.74 23.11 1.34
C ARG A 152 25.23 24.55 1.16
N LYS A 153 25.15 25.36 2.22
CA LYS A 153 25.76 26.71 2.24
C LYS A 153 27.26 26.60 1.89
N GLY A 154 27.65 27.11 0.73
CA GLY A 154 29.05 27.17 0.29
C GLY A 154 29.57 25.96 -0.49
N ARG A 155 28.74 24.97 -0.86
CA ARG A 155 29.09 23.97 -1.88
C ARG A 155 28.22 24.16 -3.12
N CYS A 156 28.79 23.88 -4.29
CA CYS A 156 28.02 23.74 -5.51
C CYS A 156 27.05 22.56 -5.39
N ARG A 157 25.88 22.70 -6.05
CA ARG A 157 24.90 21.62 -6.25
C ARG A 157 25.57 20.34 -6.72
N ILE A 158 24.95 19.22 -6.41
CA ILE A 158 25.36 17.91 -6.91
C ILE A 158 25.31 17.97 -8.44
N ALA A 159 26.48 17.93 -9.09
CA ALA A 159 26.59 18.19 -10.51
C ALA A 159 26.21 16.98 -11.36
N CYS A 160 26.37 15.78 -10.80
CA CYS A 160 26.19 14.52 -11.52
C CYS A 160 25.82 13.37 -10.58
N PHE A 161 25.20 12.33 -11.14
CA PHE A 161 24.74 11.17 -10.37
C PHE A 161 25.87 10.39 -9.70
N SER A 162 27.09 10.39 -10.24
CA SER A 162 28.23 9.70 -9.62
C SER A 162 28.62 10.29 -8.26
N GLU A 163 28.28 11.55 -7.98
CA GLU A 163 28.44 12.10 -6.63
C GLU A 163 27.45 11.47 -5.64
N PHE A 164 26.20 11.23 -6.05
CA PHE A 164 25.25 10.45 -5.26
C PHE A 164 25.71 9.02 -5.06
N GLU A 165 26.27 8.38 -6.08
CA GLU A 165 26.82 7.03 -5.96
C GLU A 165 27.94 6.92 -4.93
N ARG A 166 28.79 7.95 -4.84
CA ARG A 166 29.85 8.00 -3.84
C ARG A 166 29.33 8.34 -2.45
N LEU A 167 28.33 9.21 -2.34
CA LEU A 167 27.76 9.65 -1.06
C LEU A 167 26.88 8.58 -0.42
N PHE A 168 26.17 7.79 -1.24
CA PHE A 168 25.19 6.80 -0.82
C PHE A 168 25.55 5.40 -1.33
N GLU A 169 26.83 5.05 -1.28
CA GLU A 169 27.35 3.82 -1.87
C GLU A 169 26.62 2.58 -1.32
N HIS A 170 26.48 2.50 0.01
CA HIS A 170 25.87 1.34 0.66
C HIS A 170 24.36 1.32 0.45
N THR A 171 23.69 2.47 0.59
CA THR A 171 22.24 2.57 0.35
C THR A 171 21.90 2.18 -1.09
N LEU A 172 22.62 2.70 -2.08
CA LEU A 172 22.36 2.42 -3.49
C LEU A 172 22.73 0.99 -3.86
N ALA A 173 23.79 0.42 -3.28
CA ALA A 173 24.12 -0.99 -3.48
C ALA A 173 23.03 -1.92 -2.93
N GLY A 174 22.56 -1.67 -1.70
CA GLY A 174 21.46 -2.41 -1.09
C GLY A 174 20.16 -2.27 -1.87
N ALA A 175 19.81 -1.05 -2.26
CA ALA A 175 18.62 -0.80 -3.08
C ALA A 175 18.70 -1.52 -4.43
N ARG A 176 19.85 -1.55 -5.10
CA ARG A 176 20.04 -2.30 -6.35
C ARG A 176 19.86 -3.80 -6.16
N HIS A 177 20.35 -4.36 -5.05
CA HIS A 177 20.16 -5.77 -4.72
C HIS A 177 18.68 -6.11 -4.56
N GLU A 178 17.92 -5.21 -3.96
CA GLU A 178 16.47 -5.30 -3.77
C GLU A 178 15.66 -4.92 -5.03
N GLY A 179 16.31 -4.68 -6.17
CA GLY A 179 15.66 -4.43 -7.45
C GLY A 179 15.20 -2.99 -7.67
N TYR A 180 15.68 -2.02 -6.88
CA TYR A 180 15.57 -0.61 -7.23
C TYR A 180 16.57 -0.27 -8.33
N ALA A 181 16.14 0.60 -9.23
CA ALA A 181 17.03 1.27 -10.16
C ALA A 181 17.01 2.77 -9.86
N ALA A 182 18.19 3.39 -9.92
CA ALA A 182 18.34 4.81 -9.73
C ALA A 182 18.17 5.56 -11.05
N ASN A 183 17.64 6.77 -10.99
CA ASN A 183 17.68 7.68 -12.12
C ASN A 183 19.06 8.32 -12.22
N ASN A 184 19.71 8.20 -13.36
CA ASN A 184 21.07 8.73 -13.58
C ASN A 184 21.09 10.24 -13.86
N VAL A 185 19.94 10.91 -13.75
CA VAL A 185 19.79 12.36 -13.92
C VAL A 185 19.54 12.98 -12.55
N VAL A 186 20.41 13.91 -12.16
CA VAL A 186 20.18 14.75 -10.98
C VAL A 186 19.10 15.77 -11.33
N GLY A 187 18.00 15.73 -10.59
CA GLY A 187 16.99 16.78 -10.68
C GLY A 187 17.23 17.84 -9.62
N HIS A 188 16.88 19.07 -9.98
CA HIS A 188 16.87 20.18 -9.05
C HIS A 188 15.43 20.63 -8.86
N THR A 189 14.97 20.71 -7.63
CA THR A 189 13.61 21.10 -7.31
C THR A 189 13.62 22.13 -6.21
N ARG A 190 12.71 23.11 -6.28
CA ARG A 190 12.52 24.08 -5.21
C ARG A 190 11.39 23.61 -4.31
N ILE A 191 11.67 23.46 -3.03
CA ILE A 191 10.71 23.08 -2.00
C ILE A 191 10.73 24.15 -0.93
N GLU A 192 9.59 24.76 -0.64
CA GLU A 192 9.43 25.75 0.44
C GLU A 192 10.55 26.80 0.44
N ASP A 193 10.81 27.34 -0.76
CA ASP A 193 11.83 28.35 -1.05
C ASP A 193 13.31 27.87 -1.08
N ARG A 194 13.60 26.64 -0.64
CA ARG A 194 14.93 26.00 -0.67
C ARG A 194 15.19 25.26 -2.00
N CYS A 195 16.40 25.39 -2.53
CA CYS A 195 16.84 24.56 -3.65
C CYS A 195 17.31 23.21 -3.11
N CYS A 196 16.75 22.12 -3.66
CA CYS A 196 17.09 20.76 -3.28
C CYS A 196 17.56 19.96 -4.49
N ASP A 197 18.60 19.16 -4.28
CA ASP A 197 19.03 18.11 -5.19
C ASP A 197 18.21 16.85 -4.90
N ASN A 198 17.74 16.18 -5.95
CA ASN A 198 16.89 15.01 -5.81
C ASN A 198 17.58 13.72 -6.24
N LEU A 199 17.34 12.66 -5.47
CA LEU A 199 17.72 11.29 -5.79
C LEU A 199 16.43 10.49 -6.02
N VAL A 200 16.25 9.98 -7.24
CA VAL A 200 15.06 9.22 -7.63
C VAL A 200 15.40 7.74 -7.75
N LEU A 201 14.73 6.91 -6.95
CA LEU A 201 14.78 5.45 -7.03
C LEU A 201 13.43 4.92 -7.49
N TYR A 202 13.44 3.92 -8.38
CA TYR A 202 12.22 3.25 -8.82
C TYR A 202 12.35 1.74 -8.74
N LYS A 203 11.28 1.07 -8.30
CA LYS A 203 11.21 -0.40 -8.20
C LYS A 203 9.95 -0.91 -8.86
N THR A 204 10.08 -2.02 -9.59
CA THR A 204 8.94 -2.75 -10.13
C THR A 204 8.43 -3.70 -9.06
N LEU A 205 7.13 -3.64 -8.79
CA LEU A 205 6.45 -4.45 -7.78
C LEU A 205 5.76 -5.66 -8.42
N PRO A 206 5.52 -6.73 -7.64
CA PRO A 206 4.75 -7.89 -8.08
C PRO A 206 3.36 -7.51 -8.61
N ARG A 207 2.80 -8.36 -9.49
CA ARG A 207 1.49 -8.10 -10.13
C ARG A 207 0.34 -8.01 -9.14
N ASP A 208 0.46 -8.70 -8.02
CA ASP A 208 -0.50 -8.82 -6.94
C ASP A 208 -0.14 -7.98 -5.71
N PHE A 209 0.88 -7.10 -5.80
CA PHE A 209 1.40 -6.31 -4.68
C PHE A 209 0.31 -5.71 -3.78
N LEU A 210 -0.66 -4.96 -4.35
CA LEU A 210 -1.71 -4.31 -3.55
C LEU A 210 -2.60 -5.29 -2.77
N TRP A 211 -2.70 -6.54 -3.24
CA TRP A 211 -3.53 -7.60 -2.67
C TRP A 211 -2.75 -8.54 -1.77
N ASN A 212 -1.43 -8.61 -1.92
CA ASN A 212 -0.56 -9.46 -1.13
C ASN A 212 -0.03 -8.70 0.10
N SER A 213 -0.53 -9.05 1.28
CA SER A 213 -0.13 -8.38 2.53
C SER A 213 1.34 -8.59 2.89
N ALA A 214 1.92 -9.75 2.56
CA ALA A 214 3.33 -10.03 2.84
C ALA A 214 4.23 -9.13 1.99
N GLU A 215 3.93 -8.99 0.70
CA GLU A 215 4.68 -8.12 -0.22
C GLU A 215 4.60 -6.64 0.18
N LYS A 216 3.42 -6.18 0.62
CA LYS A 216 3.26 -4.80 1.12
C LYS A 216 4.13 -4.54 2.35
N LEU A 217 4.09 -5.46 3.31
CA LEU A 217 4.87 -5.34 4.54
C LEU A 217 6.37 -5.41 4.24
N TYR A 218 6.79 -6.36 3.41
CA TYR A 218 8.17 -6.50 2.95
C TYR A 218 8.67 -5.19 2.33
N PHE A 219 7.92 -4.63 1.39
CA PHE A 219 8.27 -3.35 0.76
C PHE A 219 8.40 -2.21 1.77
N ALA A 220 7.49 -2.11 2.74
CA ALA A 220 7.56 -1.05 3.75
C ALA A 220 8.78 -1.20 4.67
N GLN A 221 9.14 -2.43 5.04
CA GLN A 221 10.33 -2.75 5.85
C GLN A 221 11.63 -2.54 5.07
N ASP A 222 11.68 -2.97 3.81
CA ASP A 222 12.78 -2.69 2.89
C ASP A 222 13.00 -1.17 2.74
N MET A 223 11.92 -0.41 2.57
CA MET A 223 11.98 1.05 2.53
C MET A 223 12.50 1.64 3.85
N GLN A 224 12.12 1.10 5.01
CA GLN A 224 12.65 1.54 6.31
C GLN A 224 14.17 1.36 6.38
N VAL A 225 14.67 0.17 6.05
CA VAL A 225 16.12 -0.13 6.07
C VAL A 225 16.87 0.76 5.09
N MET A 226 16.31 0.99 3.90
CA MET A 226 16.87 1.90 2.91
C MET A 226 16.96 3.35 3.44
N VAL A 227 15.87 3.85 4.04
CA VAL A 227 15.83 5.21 4.61
C VAL A 227 16.80 5.34 5.79
N GLU A 228 16.90 4.32 6.64
CA GLU A 228 17.84 4.29 7.76
C GLU A 228 19.30 4.33 7.29
N SER A 229 19.65 3.48 6.32
CA SER A 229 20.99 3.48 5.70
C SER A 229 21.31 4.84 5.09
N LEU A 230 20.34 5.44 4.40
CA LEU A 230 20.47 6.75 3.78
C LEU A 230 20.71 7.83 4.83
N ILE A 231 19.98 7.81 5.95
CA ILE A 231 20.16 8.79 7.04
C ILE A 231 21.57 8.69 7.62
N GLN A 232 22.11 7.48 7.80
CA GLN A 232 23.46 7.26 8.32
C GLN A 232 24.53 7.80 7.36
N GLU A 233 24.36 7.62 6.05
CA GLU A 233 25.28 8.14 5.03
C GLU A 233 25.09 9.65 4.76
N ALA A 234 23.87 10.16 4.93
CA ALA A 234 23.49 11.55 4.64
C ALA A 234 23.97 12.55 5.71
N ASP A 235 24.76 12.15 6.72
CA ASP A 235 25.01 12.87 7.98
C ASP A 235 24.97 14.41 7.89
N ALA A 236 25.77 15.02 7.00
CA ALA A 236 25.86 16.48 6.81
C ALA A 236 25.00 17.07 5.65
N LEU A 237 24.19 16.24 4.97
CA LEU A 237 23.24 16.63 3.92
C LEU A 237 21.81 16.80 4.44
N LEU A 238 21.48 16.29 5.63
CA LEU A 238 20.13 16.43 6.18
C LEU A 238 19.84 17.88 6.59
N MET A 239 18.58 18.29 6.46
CA MET A 239 18.15 19.64 6.85
C MET A 239 18.15 19.75 8.38
N PRO A 240 18.54 20.89 8.98
CA PRO A 240 18.30 21.15 10.39
C PRO A 240 16.80 21.40 10.61
N ASP A 241 16.24 20.85 11.70
CA ASP A 241 14.85 21.09 12.14
C ASP A 241 14.70 22.57 12.52
N GLU A 242 14.32 23.38 11.54
CA GLU A 242 13.93 24.76 11.79
C GLU A 242 12.60 24.72 12.55
N LYS A 243 12.65 25.09 13.83
CA LYS A 243 11.43 25.44 14.56
C LYS A 243 10.70 26.49 13.74
N ILE A 244 9.55 26.11 13.19
CA ILE A 244 8.54 27.05 12.74
C ILE A 244 8.32 27.97 13.94
N LYS A 245 8.70 29.24 13.78
CA LYS A 245 8.31 30.27 14.74
C LYS A 245 6.80 30.39 14.61
N ASP A 246 6.09 29.91 15.63
CA ASP A 246 4.69 30.25 15.88
C ASP A 246 4.50 31.77 15.93
#